data_AF-A0A8S3EGD9-F1
#
_entry.id   AF-A0A8S3EGD9-F1
#
_cell.length_a   1.000
_cell.length_b   1.000
_cell.length_c   1.000
_cell.angle_alpha   90.00
_cell.angle_beta   90.00
_cell.angle_gamma   90.00
#
_symmetry.space_group_name_H-M   'P 1'
#
loop_
_entity.id
_entity.type
_entity.pdbx_description
1 polymer ?
#
loop_
_entity_poly.entity_id
_entity_poly.type
_entity_poly.pdbx_seq_one_letter_code
_entity_poly.pdbx_strand_id
1 'polypeptide(L)'
;MLAIRENQKGWLDIFCLGGIFCDDDDDGEMLSLTLSTLISCCCRRKRFLLNINKLISSLLLHASRENQSCIDTLCAMIELNAVENPTHVLEIILALQSTPSGLEKYANVCEKQRALERIRQNGGPRELALSSRFTDSHLEILLSEGSFGYLECLNLAFTKVTSACAEHLIKLPGLKNLNFWSTRFGDAGLDLLSEHLHRLEVLNLCETSITNKCLTYLANMKTLRKLNLTSTNTSLSAIIALK
;
A
#
# COMPACT_ATOMS: atom_id res chain seq x y z
N MET A 1 -24.67 26.08 -24.04
CA MET A 1 -24.85 26.21 -22.58
C MET A 1 -25.51 24.95 -22.07
N LEU A 2 -24.76 24.04 -21.45
CA LEU A 2 -25.38 22.98 -20.65
C LEU A 2 -25.87 23.66 -19.37
N ALA A 3 -27.15 23.53 -19.05
CA ALA A 3 -27.71 24.08 -17.83
C ALA A 3 -26.96 23.53 -16.62
N ILE A 4 -26.44 24.42 -15.77
CA ILE A 4 -25.91 24.07 -14.45
C ILE A 4 -27.10 23.48 -13.67
N ARG A 5 -27.00 22.20 -13.27
CA ARG A 5 -28.05 21.45 -12.58
C ARG A 5 -27.65 21.30 -11.13
N GLU A 6 -28.01 22.28 -10.31
CA GLU A 6 -27.62 22.32 -8.89
C GLU A 6 -28.30 21.21 -8.06
N ASN A 7 -27.53 20.62 -7.14
CA ASN A 7 -27.99 19.97 -5.90
C ASN A 7 -28.92 18.74 -6.02
N GLN A 8 -28.58 17.77 -6.89
CA GLN A 8 -29.23 16.46 -6.89
C GLN A 8 -28.56 15.49 -5.90
N LYS A 9 -29.35 14.93 -4.97
CA LYS A 9 -28.87 13.96 -3.97
C LYS A 9 -28.30 12.71 -4.65
N GLY A 10 -27.03 12.41 -4.43
CA GLY A 10 -26.33 11.25 -5.01
C GLY A 10 -25.49 11.55 -6.26
N TRP A 11 -25.40 12.81 -6.68
CA TRP A 11 -24.54 13.25 -7.78
C TRP A 11 -23.26 13.92 -7.25
N LEU A 12 -22.17 13.74 -7.99
CA LEU A 12 -20.90 14.42 -7.75
C LEU A 12 -20.83 15.62 -8.69
N ASP A 13 -20.97 16.83 -8.13
CA ASP A 13 -20.67 18.06 -8.85
C ASP A 13 -19.15 18.21 -8.94
N ILE A 14 -18.58 17.77 -10.08
CA ILE A 14 -17.15 17.86 -10.35
C ILE A 14 -16.89 19.20 -11.03
N PHE A 15 -16.52 20.20 -10.23
CA PHE A 15 -16.07 21.48 -10.75
C PHE A 15 -14.67 21.33 -11.36
N CYS A 16 -14.49 21.88 -12.56
CA CYS A 16 -13.16 21.98 -13.19
C CYS A 16 -12.31 22.99 -12.41
N LEU A 17 -11.41 22.48 -11.58
CA LEU A 17 -10.38 23.28 -10.91
C LEU A 17 -9.58 24.11 -11.93
N GLY A 18 -9.80 25.43 -11.92
CA GLY A 18 -9.17 26.40 -12.83
C GLY A 18 -9.93 26.70 -14.14
N GLY A 19 -11.23 26.37 -14.23
CA GLY A 19 -12.10 26.81 -15.32
C GLY A 19 -12.60 28.24 -15.11
N ILE A 20 -12.94 28.94 -16.21
CA ILE A 20 -13.46 30.32 -16.24
C ILE A 20 -14.78 30.49 -15.44
N PHE A 21 -15.45 29.39 -15.07
CA PHE A 21 -16.66 29.36 -14.24
C PHE A 21 -16.39 29.06 -12.75
N CYS A 22 -15.12 28.99 -12.34
CA CYS A 22 -14.73 28.96 -10.94
C CYS A 22 -14.59 30.41 -10.48
N ASP A 23 -15.69 31.16 -10.51
CA ASP A 23 -15.76 32.47 -9.88
C ASP A 23 -15.76 32.19 -8.36
N ASP A 24 -14.58 32.27 -7.75
CA ASP A 24 -14.38 32.16 -6.30
C ASP A 24 -14.89 33.44 -5.61
N ASP A 25 -16.18 33.75 -5.77
CA ASP A 25 -16.84 34.86 -5.06
C ASP A 25 -17.04 34.55 -3.56
N ASP A 26 -16.94 33.27 -3.16
CA ASP A 26 -17.02 32.77 -1.77
C ASP A 26 -15.72 32.05 -1.34
N ASP A 27 -14.75 32.79 -0.78
CA ASP A 27 -13.60 32.39 0.06
C ASP A 27 -12.86 31.04 -0.21
N GLY A 28 -13.01 30.44 -1.39
CA GLY A 28 -12.54 29.12 -1.75
C GLY A 28 -13.36 27.95 -1.18
N GLU A 29 -14.66 28.13 -0.89
CA GLU A 29 -15.52 27.07 -0.33
C GLU A 29 -15.69 25.90 -1.32
N MET A 30 -15.88 26.20 -2.60
CA MET A 30 -16.01 25.20 -3.67
C MET A 30 -14.71 24.41 -3.89
N LEU A 31 -13.57 25.10 -3.85
CA LEU A 31 -12.25 24.49 -3.84
C LEU A 31 -12.11 23.53 -2.65
N SER A 32 -12.49 23.99 -1.47
CA SER A 32 -12.44 23.22 -0.22
C SER A 32 -13.28 21.93 -0.29
N LEU A 33 -14.54 22.03 -0.72
CA LEU A 33 -15.45 20.89 -0.84
C LEU A 33 -14.93 19.84 -1.84
N THR A 34 -14.42 20.31 -2.98
CA THR A 34 -13.85 19.45 -4.03
C THR A 34 -12.60 18.72 -3.52
N LEU A 35 -11.69 19.45 -2.87
CA LEU A 35 -10.47 18.87 -2.30
C LEU A 35 -10.78 17.85 -1.20
N SER A 36 -11.66 18.19 -0.26
CA SER A 36 -12.07 17.28 0.82
C SER A 36 -12.64 15.97 0.26
N THR A 37 -13.55 16.07 -0.71
CA THR A 37 -14.19 14.90 -1.35
C THR A 37 -13.16 14.04 -2.09
N LEU A 38 -12.28 14.64 -2.88
CA LEU A 38 -11.32 13.90 -3.69
C LEU A 38 -10.12 13.37 -2.89
N ILE A 39 -9.69 14.06 -1.84
CA ILE A 39 -8.61 13.60 -0.94
C ILE A 39 -9.09 12.43 -0.09
N SER A 40 -10.37 12.42 0.29
CA SER A 40 -10.98 11.29 1.01
C SER A 40 -11.04 10.01 0.17
N CYS A 41 -10.92 10.11 -1.17
CA CYS A 41 -10.94 8.97 -2.07
C CYS A 41 -9.58 8.22 -2.08
N CYS A 42 -9.58 6.97 -1.63
CA CYS A 42 -8.35 6.24 -1.31
C CYS A 42 -7.51 5.76 -2.51
N CYS A 43 -8.05 5.71 -3.72
CA CYS A 43 -7.45 4.87 -4.78
C CYS A 43 -6.47 5.57 -5.74
N ARG A 44 -6.33 6.91 -5.73
CA ARG A 44 -5.38 7.63 -6.61
C ARG A 44 -4.81 8.93 -6.00
N ARG A 45 -4.76 9.02 -4.67
CA ARG A 45 -4.41 10.25 -3.94
C ARG A 45 -3.12 10.91 -4.44
N LYS A 46 -2.01 10.17 -4.56
CA LYS A 46 -0.74 10.73 -5.07
C LYS A 46 -0.84 11.24 -6.52
N ARG A 47 -1.49 10.50 -7.42
CA ARG A 47 -1.66 10.93 -8.82
C ARG A 47 -2.55 12.17 -8.94
N PHE A 48 -3.60 12.25 -8.13
CA PHE A 48 -4.44 13.44 -8.05
C PHE A 48 -3.63 14.65 -7.58
N LEU A 49 -2.87 14.50 -6.48
CA LEU A 49 -2.00 15.56 -5.95
C LEU A 49 -0.97 16.03 -6.98
N LEU A 50 -0.37 15.10 -7.73
CA LEU A 50 0.56 15.45 -8.82
C LEU A 50 -0.11 16.34 -9.88
N ASN A 51 -1.36 16.06 -10.25
CA ASN A 51 -2.10 16.85 -11.25
C ASN A 51 -2.46 18.25 -10.76
N ILE A 52 -2.65 18.44 -9.45
CA ILE A 52 -3.01 19.75 -8.86
C ILE A 52 -1.81 20.56 -8.40
N ASN A 53 -0.57 20.15 -8.68
CA ASN A 53 0.63 20.97 -8.43
C ASN A 53 0.54 22.39 -9.03
N LYS A 54 -0.18 22.55 -10.15
CA LYS A 54 -0.44 23.86 -10.77
C LYS A 54 -1.25 24.83 -9.88
N LEU A 55 -1.90 24.32 -8.83
CA LEU A 55 -2.74 25.09 -7.91
C LEU A 55 -2.00 25.44 -6.60
N ILE A 56 -0.71 25.10 -6.45
CA ILE A 56 0.03 25.31 -5.21
C ILE A 56 -0.10 26.76 -4.71
N SER A 57 0.03 27.77 -5.57
CA SER A 57 -0.08 29.17 -5.14
C SER A 57 -1.47 29.51 -4.55
N SER A 58 -2.54 28.96 -5.11
CA SER A 58 -3.90 29.11 -4.56
C SER A 58 -4.03 28.35 -3.24
N LEU A 59 -3.55 27.10 -3.17
CA LEU A 59 -3.55 26.31 -1.94
C LEU A 59 -2.78 27.01 -0.81
N LEU A 60 -1.63 27.62 -1.09
CA LEU A 60 -0.83 28.40 -0.13
C LEU A 60 -1.62 29.62 0.38
N LEU A 61 -2.28 30.35 -0.52
CA LEU A 61 -3.09 31.52 -0.17
C LEU A 61 -4.23 31.14 0.78
N HIS A 62 -5.01 30.11 0.43
CA HIS A 62 -6.15 29.69 1.25
C HIS A 62 -5.72 28.97 2.54
N ALA A 63 -4.62 28.22 2.53
CA ALA A 63 -4.05 27.64 3.74
C ALA A 63 -3.60 28.72 4.74
N SER A 64 -3.02 29.82 4.24
CA SER A 64 -2.65 30.98 5.07
C SER A 64 -3.86 31.68 5.71
N ARG A 65 -5.08 31.44 5.18
CA ARG A 65 -6.37 31.89 5.74
C ARG A 65 -7.05 30.81 6.59
N GLU A 66 -6.31 29.79 7.04
CA GLU A 66 -6.82 28.67 7.84
C GLU A 66 -7.86 27.76 7.16
N ASN A 67 -7.89 27.73 5.82
CA ASN A 67 -8.74 26.77 5.11
C ASN A 67 -8.24 25.33 5.33
N GLN A 68 -9.03 24.55 6.07
CA GLN A 68 -8.64 23.19 6.50
C GLN A 68 -8.37 22.24 5.34
N SER A 69 -9.18 22.29 4.28
CA SER A 69 -9.01 21.43 3.11
C SER A 69 -7.72 21.74 2.36
N CYS A 70 -7.34 23.01 2.26
CA CYS A 70 -6.07 23.41 1.65
C CYS A 70 -4.89 22.96 2.52
N ILE A 71 -4.97 23.15 3.84
CA ILE A 71 -3.96 22.65 4.79
C ILE A 71 -3.80 21.12 4.64
N ASP A 72 -4.90 20.36 4.64
CA ASP A 72 -4.88 18.91 4.48
C ASP A 72 -4.31 18.49 3.12
N THR A 73 -4.61 19.24 2.07
CA THR A 73 -4.06 19.02 0.73
C THR A 73 -2.54 19.19 0.75
N LEU A 74 -2.06 20.31 1.29
CA LEU A 74 -0.64 20.62 1.38
C LEU A 74 0.11 19.61 2.25
N CYS A 75 -0.44 19.24 3.41
CA CYS A 75 0.09 18.17 4.25
C CYS A 75 0.17 16.83 3.50
N ALA A 76 -0.87 16.48 2.74
CA ALA A 76 -0.88 15.26 1.94
C ALA A 76 0.15 15.29 0.80
N MET A 77 0.38 16.46 0.20
CA MET A 77 1.40 16.66 -0.84
C MET A 77 2.81 16.41 -0.29
N ILE A 78 3.10 16.89 0.93
CA ILE A 78 4.36 16.61 1.63
C ILE A 78 4.44 15.13 2.04
N GLU A 79 3.39 14.58 2.67
CA GLU A 79 3.35 13.19 3.15
C GLU A 79 3.62 12.18 2.02
N LEU A 80 3.10 12.44 0.82
CA LEU A 80 3.20 11.53 -0.32
C LEU A 80 4.34 11.85 -1.29
N ASN A 81 5.21 12.82 -0.99
CA ASN A 81 6.24 13.33 -1.89
C ASN A 81 5.65 13.62 -3.28
N ALA A 82 4.60 14.45 -3.33
CA ALA A 82 3.87 14.81 -4.54
C ALA A 82 4.26 16.19 -5.10
N VAL A 83 5.34 16.79 -4.59
CA VAL A 83 5.88 18.09 -5.04
C VAL A 83 7.32 17.86 -5.49
N GLU A 84 7.61 18.15 -6.75
CA GLU A 84 8.94 17.92 -7.33
C GLU A 84 9.89 19.10 -7.11
N ASN A 85 9.36 20.32 -7.09
CA ASN A 85 10.17 21.53 -6.94
C ASN A 85 10.52 21.76 -5.45
N PRO A 86 11.82 21.76 -5.06
CA PRO A 86 12.23 21.94 -3.68
C PRO A 86 11.86 23.33 -3.12
N THR A 87 11.77 24.36 -3.96
CA THR A 87 11.33 25.69 -3.54
C THR A 87 9.87 25.67 -3.11
N HIS A 88 8.99 25.01 -3.87
CA HIS A 88 7.58 24.86 -3.49
C HIS A 88 7.42 24.04 -2.21
N VAL A 89 8.27 23.03 -1.98
CA VAL A 89 8.27 22.28 -0.72
C VAL A 89 8.53 23.22 0.46
N LEU A 90 9.52 24.10 0.36
CA LEU A 90 9.83 25.07 1.41
C LEU A 90 8.68 26.07 1.61
N GLU A 91 8.10 26.61 0.54
CA GLU A 91 6.95 27.52 0.61
C GLU A 91 5.75 26.87 1.32
N ILE A 92 5.48 25.59 1.01
CA ILE A 92 4.42 24.82 1.66
C ILE A 92 4.71 24.66 3.16
N ILE A 93 5.93 24.29 3.52
CA ILE A 93 6.31 24.13 4.93
C ILE A 93 6.15 25.46 5.68
N LEU A 94 6.60 26.57 5.09
CA LEU A 94 6.48 27.91 5.68
C LEU A 94 5.01 28.32 5.87
N ALA A 95 4.16 28.10 4.87
CA ALA A 95 2.74 28.41 4.95
C ALA A 95 1.99 27.53 5.97
N LEU A 96 2.38 26.25 6.11
CA LEU A 96 1.82 25.40 7.16
C LEU A 96 2.25 25.89 8.55
N GLN A 97 3.51 26.26 8.72
CA GLN A 97 4.05 26.73 10.01
C GLN A 97 3.53 28.12 10.42
N SER A 98 3.00 28.92 9.50
CA SER A 98 2.50 30.27 9.80
C SER A 98 1.09 30.27 10.40
N THR A 99 0.39 29.15 10.42
CA THR A 99 -0.97 29.01 10.99
C THR A 99 -0.99 27.98 12.12
N PRO A 100 -1.82 28.16 13.17
CA PRO A 100 -1.95 27.17 14.25
C PRO A 100 -2.37 25.79 13.75
N SER A 101 -3.43 25.75 12.92
CA SER A 101 -3.96 24.52 12.32
C SER A 101 -2.94 23.82 11.41
N GLY A 102 -2.20 24.58 10.60
CA GLY A 102 -1.17 24.06 9.72
C GLY A 102 0.03 23.51 10.48
N LEU A 103 0.44 24.17 11.56
CA LEU A 103 1.57 23.76 12.40
C LEU A 103 1.29 22.39 13.05
N GLU A 104 0.10 22.22 13.63
CA GLU A 104 -0.31 20.96 14.25
C GLU A 104 -0.34 19.81 13.22
N LYS A 105 -0.99 20.04 12.07
CA LYS A 105 -1.08 19.02 11.01
C LYS A 105 0.28 18.68 10.41
N TYR A 106 1.15 19.67 10.21
CA TYR A 106 2.51 19.45 9.74
C TYR A 106 3.36 18.67 10.76
N ALA A 107 3.22 18.96 12.05
CA ALA A 107 3.90 18.21 13.11
C ALA A 107 3.52 16.72 13.06
N ASN A 108 2.22 16.42 12.87
CA ASN A 108 1.74 15.04 12.69
C ASN A 108 2.34 14.36 11.46
N VAL A 109 2.49 15.08 10.34
CA VAL A 109 3.19 14.56 9.14
C VAL A 109 4.64 14.21 9.45
N CYS A 110 5.37 15.11 10.14
CA CYS A 110 6.75 14.85 10.54
C CYS A 110 6.88 13.66 11.49
N GLU A 111 5.97 13.51 12.46
CA GLU A 111 5.96 12.35 13.36
C GLU A 111 5.75 11.04 12.61
N LYS A 112 4.80 10.99 11.67
CA LYS A 112 4.60 9.83 10.80
C LYS A 112 5.84 9.50 9.97
N GLN A 113 6.49 10.51 9.37
CA GLN A 113 7.72 10.32 8.61
C GLN A 113 8.84 9.72 9.47
N ARG A 114 9.05 10.25 10.68
CA ARG A 114 10.02 9.69 11.65
C ARG A 114 9.64 8.27 12.07
N ALA A 115 8.36 7.99 12.29
CA ALA A 115 7.90 6.64 12.63
C ALA A 115 8.19 5.64 11.51
N LEU A 116 7.95 6.03 10.25
CA LEU A 116 8.28 5.22 9.08
C LEU A 116 9.80 5.02 8.96
N GLU A 117 10.60 6.06 9.19
CA GLU A 117 12.07 5.95 9.20
C GLU A 117 12.56 4.99 10.28
N ARG A 118 11.99 5.03 11.49
CA ARG A 118 12.28 4.07 12.56
C ARG A 118 11.91 2.65 12.16
N ILE A 119 10.76 2.44 11.52
CA ILE A 119 10.38 1.11 11.00
C ILE A 119 11.38 0.64 9.94
N ARG A 120 11.82 1.52 9.04
CA ARG A 120 12.81 1.20 8.01
C ARG A 120 14.18 0.85 8.61
N GLN A 121 14.63 1.61 9.62
CA GLN A 121 15.86 1.35 10.38
C GLN A 121 15.76 0.04 11.17
N ASN A 122 14.58 -0.24 11.72
CA ASN A 122 14.27 -1.50 12.38
C ASN A 122 13.88 -2.59 11.39
N GLY A 123 14.41 -2.55 10.16
CA GLY A 123 14.33 -3.60 9.14
C GLY A 123 12.92 -3.98 8.65
N GLY A 124 11.91 -3.13 8.85
CA GLY A 124 10.58 -3.32 8.28
C GLY A 124 9.50 -3.83 9.22
N PRO A 125 8.29 -4.09 8.66
CA PRO A 125 7.20 -4.69 9.40
C PRO A 125 7.50 -6.16 9.73
N ARG A 126 6.95 -6.65 10.84
CA ARG A 126 6.96 -8.09 11.20
C ARG A 126 5.87 -8.87 10.49
N GLU A 127 4.76 -8.22 10.16
CA GLU A 127 3.61 -8.83 9.50
C GLU A 127 3.18 -7.99 8.31
N LEU A 128 2.85 -8.65 7.21
CA LEU A 128 2.43 -8.00 5.98
C LEU A 128 1.33 -8.82 5.30
N ALA A 129 0.23 -8.16 4.94
CA ALA A 129 -0.83 -8.74 4.14
C ALA A 129 -0.98 -7.96 2.84
N LEU A 130 -0.99 -8.68 1.71
CA LEU A 130 -1.09 -8.06 0.39
C LEU A 130 -2.50 -8.17 -0.18
N SER A 131 -2.88 -7.19 -1.00
CA SER A 131 -4.19 -7.15 -1.65
C SER A 131 -4.30 -8.23 -2.73
N SER A 132 -5.48 -8.82 -2.92
CA SER A 132 -5.77 -9.87 -3.92
C SER A 132 -5.36 -9.54 -5.36
N ARG A 133 -5.15 -8.27 -5.69
CA ARG A 133 -4.67 -7.84 -7.02
C ARG A 133 -3.17 -8.01 -7.24
N PHE A 134 -2.38 -8.31 -6.20
CA PHE A 134 -0.92 -8.45 -6.30
C PHE A 134 -0.54 -9.61 -7.21
N THR A 135 0.55 -9.41 -7.96
CA THR A 135 1.18 -10.40 -8.85
C THR A 135 2.66 -10.50 -8.48
N ASP A 136 3.37 -11.45 -9.09
CA ASP A 136 4.81 -11.66 -8.86
C ASP A 136 5.63 -10.38 -9.10
N SER A 137 5.34 -9.63 -10.17
CA SER A 137 5.98 -8.35 -10.46
C SER A 137 5.76 -7.27 -9.40
N HIS A 138 4.58 -7.22 -8.78
CA HIS A 138 4.33 -6.28 -7.68
C HIS A 138 5.12 -6.70 -6.43
N LEU A 139 5.23 -8.01 -6.18
CA LEU A 139 6.00 -8.53 -5.06
C LEU A 139 7.51 -8.28 -5.26
N GLU A 140 8.01 -8.45 -6.49
CA GLU A 140 9.38 -8.14 -6.87
C GLU A 140 9.73 -6.69 -6.52
N ILE A 141 8.97 -5.72 -7.06
CA ILE A 141 9.19 -4.29 -6.83
C ILE A 141 9.13 -3.97 -5.33
N LEU A 142 8.11 -4.50 -4.64
CA LEU A 142 7.93 -4.27 -3.22
C LEU A 142 9.17 -4.74 -2.45
N LEU A 143 9.57 -6.00 -2.64
CA LEU A 143 10.67 -6.62 -1.88
C LEU A 143 12.05 -6.10 -2.30
N SER A 144 12.23 -5.57 -3.52
CA SER A 144 13.49 -4.97 -3.95
C SER A 144 13.73 -3.57 -3.37
N GLU A 145 12.67 -2.79 -3.17
CA GLU A 145 12.77 -1.39 -2.71
C GLU A 145 12.53 -1.24 -1.20
N GLY A 146 11.87 -2.21 -0.58
CA GLY A 146 11.50 -2.16 0.83
C GLY A 146 12.54 -2.74 1.78
N SER A 147 12.40 -2.38 3.06
CA SER A 147 13.11 -3.01 4.17
C SER A 147 12.18 -4.04 4.79
N PHE A 148 12.49 -5.33 4.68
CA PHE A 148 11.67 -6.46 5.18
C PHE A 148 12.51 -7.51 5.92
N GLY A 149 13.68 -7.13 6.41
CA GLY A 149 14.61 -8.04 7.10
C GLY A 149 14.05 -8.69 8.36
N TYR A 150 13.03 -8.11 8.99
CA TYR A 150 12.34 -8.70 10.15
C TYR A 150 10.92 -9.21 9.83
N LEU A 151 10.57 -9.37 8.56
CA LEU A 151 9.27 -9.92 8.21
C LEU A 151 9.19 -11.39 8.64
N GLU A 152 8.24 -11.69 9.53
CA GLU A 152 8.00 -13.03 10.06
C GLU A 152 6.69 -13.63 9.50
N CYS A 153 5.69 -12.80 9.21
CA CYS A 153 4.39 -13.22 8.70
C CYS A 153 4.07 -12.54 7.37
N LEU A 154 3.87 -13.33 6.31
CA LEU A 154 3.44 -12.83 5.01
C LEU A 154 2.16 -13.54 4.55
N ASN A 155 1.11 -12.74 4.31
CA ASN A 155 -0.16 -13.21 3.79
C ASN A 155 -0.34 -12.81 2.32
N LEU A 156 -0.32 -13.82 1.45
CA LEU A 156 -0.53 -13.73 0.00
C LEU A 156 -1.87 -14.38 -0.42
N ALA A 157 -2.77 -14.65 0.53
CA ALA A 157 -4.04 -15.29 0.21
C ALA A 157 -4.84 -14.49 -0.83
N PHE A 158 -5.47 -15.20 -1.75
CA PHE A 158 -6.27 -14.66 -2.86
C PHE A 158 -5.51 -13.70 -3.79
N THR A 159 -4.18 -13.66 -3.72
CA THR A 159 -3.37 -12.90 -4.67
C THR A 159 -3.20 -13.67 -5.98
N LYS A 160 -2.74 -12.99 -7.02
CA LYS A 160 -2.46 -13.57 -8.34
C LYS A 160 -1.01 -14.06 -8.48
N VAL A 161 -0.32 -14.28 -7.36
CA VAL A 161 1.06 -14.78 -7.36
C VAL A 161 1.13 -16.21 -7.87
N THR A 162 2.26 -16.55 -8.49
CA THR A 162 2.60 -17.89 -8.98
C THR A 162 3.86 -18.39 -8.27
N SER A 163 4.32 -19.61 -8.61
CA SER A 163 5.59 -20.13 -8.08
C SER A 163 6.81 -19.25 -8.39
N ALA A 164 6.74 -18.35 -9.38
CA ALA A 164 7.81 -17.39 -9.66
C ALA A 164 8.08 -16.44 -8.47
N CYS A 165 7.08 -16.20 -7.60
CA CYS A 165 7.28 -15.38 -6.40
C CYS A 165 8.35 -15.94 -5.45
N ALA A 166 8.61 -17.25 -5.51
CA ALA A 166 9.54 -17.93 -4.59
C ALA A 166 10.95 -17.32 -4.65
N GLU A 167 11.45 -16.93 -5.84
CA GLU A 167 12.77 -16.31 -6.00
C GLU A 167 12.95 -15.01 -5.20
N HIS A 168 11.84 -14.30 -4.93
CA HIS A 168 11.85 -13.11 -4.10
C HIS A 168 11.64 -13.44 -2.62
N LEU A 169 10.81 -14.44 -2.32
CA LEU A 169 10.50 -14.85 -0.95
C LEU A 169 11.69 -15.49 -0.22
N ILE A 170 12.58 -16.20 -0.93
CA ILE A 170 13.79 -16.78 -0.33
C ILE A 170 14.75 -15.72 0.23
N LYS A 171 14.59 -14.45 -0.17
CA LYS A 171 15.35 -13.31 0.35
C LYS A 171 14.86 -12.85 1.74
N LEU A 172 13.81 -13.48 2.26
CA LEU A 172 13.20 -13.20 3.56
C LEU A 172 13.43 -14.37 4.53
N PRO A 173 14.68 -14.65 4.96
CA PRO A 173 15.00 -15.82 5.77
C PRO A 173 14.39 -15.79 7.18
N GLY A 174 13.82 -14.65 7.59
CA GLY A 174 13.09 -14.47 8.84
C GLY A 174 11.66 -15.01 8.83
N LEU A 175 11.12 -15.41 7.66
CA LEU A 175 9.73 -15.85 7.55
C LEU A 175 9.45 -17.10 8.38
N LYS A 176 8.40 -17.01 9.20
CA LYS A 176 7.84 -18.10 10.02
C LYS A 176 6.47 -18.51 9.53
N ASN A 177 5.66 -17.56 9.05
CA ASN A 177 4.29 -17.80 8.65
C ASN A 177 4.07 -17.32 7.22
N LEU A 178 3.67 -18.23 6.33
CA LEU A 178 3.43 -17.94 4.93
C LEU A 178 2.08 -18.51 4.49
N ASN A 179 1.24 -17.65 3.92
CA ASN A 179 -0.10 -18.03 3.49
C ASN A 179 -0.28 -17.81 1.99
N PHE A 180 -0.48 -18.90 1.26
CA PHE A 180 -0.74 -18.94 -0.19
C PHE A 180 -2.16 -19.38 -0.53
N TRP A 181 -3.11 -19.31 0.41
CA TRP A 181 -4.47 -19.78 0.17
C TRP A 181 -5.08 -19.19 -1.10
N SER A 182 -5.57 -20.06 -1.99
CA SER A 182 -6.25 -19.68 -3.23
C SER A 182 -5.36 -18.81 -4.13
N THR A 183 -4.12 -19.26 -4.33
CA THR A 183 -3.14 -18.67 -5.26
C THR A 183 -2.75 -19.69 -6.33
N ARG A 184 -1.97 -19.28 -7.34
CA ARG A 184 -1.44 -20.17 -8.38
C ARG A 184 -0.08 -20.74 -8.02
N PHE A 185 0.25 -20.81 -6.74
CA PHE A 185 1.48 -21.40 -6.23
C PHE A 185 1.48 -22.93 -6.47
N GLY A 186 2.65 -23.51 -6.73
CA GLY A 186 2.82 -24.91 -7.10
C GLY A 186 4.23 -25.45 -6.83
N ASP A 187 4.44 -26.73 -7.14
CA ASP A 187 5.58 -27.55 -6.71
C ASP A 187 6.96 -26.88 -6.86
N ALA A 188 7.24 -26.27 -8.01
CA ALA A 188 8.54 -25.63 -8.28
C ALA A 188 8.87 -24.50 -7.29
N GLY A 189 7.85 -23.77 -6.85
CA GLY A 189 8.03 -22.72 -5.84
C GLY A 189 8.30 -23.33 -4.47
N LEU A 190 7.58 -24.41 -4.13
CA LEU A 190 7.74 -25.07 -2.83
C LEU A 190 9.11 -25.72 -2.67
N ASP A 191 9.67 -26.27 -3.74
CA ASP A 191 11.04 -26.79 -3.78
C ASP A 191 12.04 -25.72 -3.31
N LEU A 192 12.04 -24.55 -3.96
CA LEU A 192 12.88 -23.40 -3.60
C LEU A 192 12.66 -22.93 -2.17
N LEU A 193 11.40 -22.84 -1.72
CA LEU A 193 11.10 -22.43 -0.34
C LEU A 193 11.64 -23.44 0.68
N SER A 194 11.56 -24.74 0.39
CA SER A 194 12.05 -25.80 1.28
C SER A 194 13.56 -25.75 1.49
N GLU A 195 14.30 -25.33 0.46
CA GLU A 195 15.76 -25.21 0.49
C GLU A 195 16.27 -23.98 1.24
N HIS A 196 15.47 -22.90 1.35
CA HIS A 196 15.96 -21.60 1.84
C HIS A 196 15.23 -21.08 3.09
N LEU A 197 13.94 -21.40 3.27
CA LEU A 197 13.14 -20.89 4.39
C LEU A 197 13.18 -21.82 5.60
N HIS A 198 14.35 -21.97 6.19
CA HIS A 198 14.58 -22.88 7.33
C HIS A 198 13.86 -22.51 8.62
N ARG A 199 13.28 -21.31 8.72
CA ARG A 199 12.52 -20.84 9.89
C ARG A 199 11.01 -20.96 9.74
N LEU A 200 10.52 -21.51 8.63
CA LEU A 200 9.09 -21.55 8.36
C LEU A 200 8.38 -22.56 9.29
N GLU A 201 7.45 -22.06 10.10
CA GLU A 201 6.69 -22.84 11.08
C GLU A 201 5.24 -23.08 10.64
N VAL A 202 4.65 -22.15 9.89
CA VAL A 202 3.26 -22.20 9.44
C VAL A 202 3.21 -21.97 7.94
N LEU A 203 2.65 -22.94 7.21
CA LEU A 203 2.49 -22.87 5.76
C LEU A 203 1.04 -23.26 5.39
N ASN A 204 0.34 -22.33 4.76
CA ASN A 204 -0.99 -22.59 4.21
C ASN A 204 -0.94 -22.64 2.69
N LEU A 205 -1.20 -23.82 2.13
CA LEU A 205 -1.24 -24.11 0.70
C LEU A 205 -2.65 -24.52 0.25
N CYS A 206 -3.68 -24.20 1.03
CA CYS A 206 -5.07 -24.50 0.69
C CYS A 206 -5.43 -23.96 -0.70
N GLU A 207 -6.12 -24.76 -1.52
CA GLU A 207 -6.50 -24.37 -2.89
C GLU A 207 -5.33 -23.86 -3.74
N THR A 208 -4.19 -24.53 -3.68
CA THR A 208 -3.05 -24.27 -4.57
C THR A 208 -2.83 -25.42 -5.56
N SER A 209 -1.99 -25.20 -6.57
CA SER A 209 -1.72 -26.15 -7.64
C SER A 209 -0.65 -27.20 -7.30
N ILE A 210 -0.36 -27.41 -6.01
CA ILE A 210 0.64 -28.40 -5.57
C ILE A 210 0.17 -29.84 -5.79
N THR A 211 1.12 -30.77 -5.96
CA THR A 211 0.87 -32.20 -6.22
C THR A 211 1.63 -33.11 -5.27
N ASN A 212 1.42 -34.42 -5.38
CA ASN A 212 2.16 -35.44 -4.61
C ASN A 212 3.70 -35.31 -4.70
N LYS A 213 4.24 -34.69 -5.77
CA LYS A 213 5.68 -34.46 -5.90
C LYS A 213 6.23 -33.56 -4.80
N CYS A 214 5.44 -32.60 -4.32
CA CYS A 214 5.92 -31.60 -3.38
C CYS A 214 6.04 -32.11 -1.94
N LEU A 215 5.49 -33.30 -1.65
CA LEU A 215 5.47 -33.87 -0.30
C LEU A 215 6.87 -34.22 0.19
N THR A 216 7.80 -34.57 -0.70
CA THR A 216 9.21 -34.78 -0.34
C THR A 216 9.89 -33.49 0.09
N TYR A 217 9.53 -32.35 -0.52
CA TYR A 217 10.05 -31.03 -0.13
C TYR A 217 9.51 -30.63 1.25
N LEU A 218 8.21 -30.85 1.48
CA LEU A 218 7.57 -30.60 2.78
C LEU A 218 8.19 -31.45 3.91
N ALA A 219 8.54 -32.72 3.62
CA ALA A 219 9.22 -33.58 4.59
C ALA A 219 10.62 -33.07 4.99
N ASN A 220 11.27 -32.28 4.13
CA ASN A 220 12.56 -31.66 4.42
C ASN A 220 12.44 -30.37 5.27
N MET A 221 11.23 -29.80 5.40
CA MET A 221 10.99 -28.57 6.17
C MET A 221 10.84 -28.86 7.67
N LYS A 222 11.96 -29.18 8.32
CA LYS A 222 12.02 -29.67 9.72
C LYS A 222 11.45 -28.73 10.79
N THR A 223 11.28 -27.45 10.48
CA THR A 223 10.75 -26.44 11.40
C THR A 223 9.23 -26.27 11.27
N LEU A 224 8.62 -26.88 10.26
CA LEU A 224 7.20 -26.74 9.98
C LEU A 224 6.35 -27.43 11.07
N ARG A 225 5.44 -26.67 11.67
CA ARG A 225 4.56 -27.10 12.77
C ARG A 225 3.09 -27.16 12.37
N LYS A 226 2.69 -26.30 11.43
CA LYS A 226 1.32 -26.23 10.93
C LYS A 226 1.34 -26.18 9.41
N LEU A 227 0.65 -27.12 8.80
CA LEU A 227 0.56 -27.26 7.36
C LEU A 227 -0.91 -27.46 6.96
N ASN A 228 -1.39 -26.67 6.01
CA ASN A 228 -2.71 -26.86 5.41
C ASN A 228 -2.57 -27.19 3.93
N LEU A 229 -3.02 -28.40 3.54
CA LEU A 229 -3.03 -28.92 2.17
C LEU A 229 -4.47 -29.15 1.65
N THR A 230 -5.49 -28.59 2.31
CA THR A 230 -6.90 -28.79 1.94
C THR A 230 -7.15 -28.32 0.52
N SER A 231 -7.96 -29.07 -0.24
CA SER A 231 -8.31 -28.72 -1.63
C SER A 231 -7.08 -28.57 -2.56
N THR A 232 -6.07 -29.41 -2.38
CA THR A 232 -4.90 -29.49 -3.28
C THR A 232 -4.93 -30.79 -4.10
N ASN A 233 -4.06 -30.92 -5.12
CA ASN A 233 -3.97 -32.12 -5.95
C ASN A 233 -3.11 -33.23 -5.30
N THR A 234 -3.16 -33.33 -3.97
CA THR A 234 -2.46 -34.35 -3.19
C THR A 234 -3.41 -35.47 -2.80
N SER A 235 -2.94 -36.71 -2.79
CA SER A 235 -3.77 -37.84 -2.35
C SER A 235 -3.65 -38.07 -0.85
N LEU A 236 -4.75 -38.45 -0.20
CA LEU A 236 -4.78 -38.73 1.24
C LEU A 236 -3.73 -39.78 1.64
N SER A 237 -3.55 -40.82 0.83
CA SER A 237 -2.53 -41.85 1.02
C SER A 237 -1.11 -41.28 1.06
N ALA A 238 -0.81 -40.27 0.25
CA ALA A 238 0.51 -39.66 0.17
C ALA A 238 0.75 -38.71 1.35
N ILE A 239 -0.29 -38.01 1.81
CA ILE A 239 -0.24 -37.18 3.04
C ILE A 239 -0.02 -38.06 4.28
N ILE A 240 -0.67 -39.22 4.37
CA ILE A 240 -0.47 -40.14 5.51
C ILE A 240 0.97 -40.68 5.54
N ALA A 241 1.64 -40.77 4.38
CA ALA A 241 3.02 -41.22 4.28
C ALA A 241 4.05 -40.14 4.67
N LEU A 242 3.65 -38.88 4.79
CA LEU A 242 4.47 -37.78 5.31
C LEU A 242 4.69 -38.00 6.81
N LYS A 243 5.92 -38.36 7.19
CA LYS A 243 6.35 -38.62 8.57
C LYS A 243 6.99 -37.39 9.19
#